data_AF-A0AAY5L3R7-F1
#
_entry.id   AF-A0AAY5L3R7-F1
#
_cell.length_a   1.000
_cell.length_b   1.000
_cell.length_c   1.000
_cell.angle_alpha   90.00
_cell.angle_beta   90.00
_cell.angle_gamma   90.00
#
_symmetry.space_group_name_H-M   'P 1'
#
loop_
_entity.id
_entity.type
_entity.pdbx_description
1 polymer ?
#
loop_
_entity_poly.entity_id
_entity_poly.type
_entity_poly.pdbx_seq_one_letter_code
_entity_poly.pdbx_strand_id
1 'polypeptide(L)'
;LSIFSEPNIEVTLVNVSQVARKLARHVSSGYLTKGTSSFGKRRNKTHALCRRCGSKAYHLQKSSCGKCGYPEKRKRRYNWSAKAKRRNTTGSGRLRHLRVVYRRFRNGFREGTTPKPKRAAVAASSSS
;
A
#
# COMPACT_ATOMS: atom_id res chain seq x y z
N LEU A 1 12.13 59.63 -67.15
CA LEU A 1 13.08 59.66 -66.02
C LEU A 1 12.30 59.14 -64.81
N SER A 2 12.23 57.81 -64.67
CA SER A 2 13.12 57.02 -63.80
C SER A 2 12.65 57.18 -62.35
N ILE A 3 11.93 56.22 -61.77
CA ILE A 3 12.41 55.17 -60.83
C ILE A 3 11.29 55.08 -59.76
N PHE A 4 10.76 53.98 -59.21
CA PHE A 4 11.06 52.55 -59.18
C PHE A 4 9.81 51.83 -58.56
N SER A 5 9.64 50.55 -58.91
CA SER A 5 9.23 49.43 -58.04
C SER A 5 7.86 49.38 -57.35
N GLU A 6 6.97 48.66 -58.04
CA GLU A 6 6.18 47.48 -57.65
C GLU A 6 6.51 46.68 -56.34
N PRO A 7 5.66 45.71 -55.91
CA PRO A 7 4.98 45.63 -54.61
C PRO A 7 5.41 44.43 -53.73
N ASN A 8 4.96 44.33 -52.47
CA ASN A 8 5.00 43.11 -51.63
C ASN A 8 3.99 43.31 -50.48
N ILE A 9 2.89 42.57 -50.33
CA ILE A 9 2.74 41.13 -50.01
C ILE A 9 3.62 40.73 -48.82
N GLU A 10 3.07 39.93 -47.91
CA GLU A 10 3.62 39.44 -46.63
C GLU A 10 3.23 40.22 -45.35
N VAL A 11 1.92 40.27 -45.09
CA VAL A 11 1.39 40.38 -43.71
C VAL A 11 1.59 39.03 -43.01
N THR A 12 2.83 38.69 -42.63
CA THR A 12 3.14 37.38 -42.03
C THR A 12 4.30 37.42 -41.00
N LEU A 13 4.58 38.53 -40.31
CA LEU A 13 5.66 38.55 -39.29
C LEU A 13 5.34 39.26 -37.97
N VAL A 14 4.10 39.22 -37.46
CA VAL A 14 3.80 39.67 -36.08
C VAL A 14 3.37 38.55 -35.14
N ASN A 15 3.23 37.30 -35.62
CA ASN A 15 2.75 36.16 -34.81
C ASN A 15 3.79 35.12 -34.40
N VAL A 16 5.08 35.34 -34.66
CA VAL A 16 6.15 34.46 -34.12
C VAL A 16 6.63 34.94 -32.73
N SER A 17 6.63 36.27 -32.48
CA SER A 17 7.09 36.84 -31.20
C SER A 17 6.06 36.76 -30.06
N GLN A 18 4.77 36.58 -30.36
CA GLN A 18 3.73 36.39 -29.34
C GLN A 18 3.60 34.92 -28.90
N VAL A 19 3.84 33.96 -29.80
CA VAL A 19 3.87 32.52 -29.46
C VAL A 19 5.11 32.17 -28.62
N ALA A 20 6.26 32.77 -28.91
CA ALA A 20 7.48 32.62 -28.10
C ALA A 20 7.31 33.12 -26.65
N ARG A 21 6.48 34.15 -26.42
CA ARG A 21 6.19 34.65 -25.06
C ARG A 21 5.16 33.81 -24.30
N LYS A 22 4.35 33.00 -24.98
CA LYS A 22 3.39 32.08 -24.33
C LYS A 22 4.08 30.82 -23.79
N LEU A 23 5.21 30.43 -24.37
CA LEU A 23 6.06 29.33 -23.89
C LEU A 23 7.10 29.78 -22.84
N ALA A 24 7.39 31.09 -22.74
CA ALA A 24 8.33 31.65 -21.75
C ALA A 24 7.73 31.87 -20.33
N ARG A 25 6.49 31.43 -20.07
CA ARG A 25 5.89 31.45 -18.71
C ARG A 25 6.02 30.12 -17.95
N HIS A 26 6.88 29.22 -18.43
CA HIS A 26 7.11 27.90 -17.82
C HIS A 26 8.54 27.65 -17.35
N VAL A 27 9.35 28.68 -17.14
CA VAL A 27 10.66 28.51 -16.51
C VAL A 27 10.96 29.71 -15.61
N SER A 28 10.62 29.61 -14.31
CA SER A 28 11.38 30.17 -13.16
C SER A 28 10.51 30.24 -11.90
N SER A 29 10.48 29.17 -11.11
CA SER A 29 10.10 29.24 -9.69
C SER A 29 10.86 28.17 -8.91
N GLY A 30 12.19 28.20 -8.99
CA GLY A 30 13.05 27.15 -8.48
C GLY A 30 13.39 27.21 -6.99
N TYR A 31 13.14 28.31 -6.27
CA TYR A 31 13.80 28.52 -4.96
C TYR A 31 12.97 29.14 -3.80
N LEU A 32 11.64 29.26 -3.91
CA LEU A 32 10.78 29.72 -2.79
C LEU A 32 9.69 28.72 -2.35
N THR A 33 9.48 27.61 -3.06
CA THR A 33 8.17 26.90 -3.04
C THR A 33 8.24 25.37 -2.97
N LYS A 34 9.38 24.76 -2.59
CA LYS A 34 9.56 23.29 -2.57
C LYS A 34 8.77 22.59 -1.45
N GLY A 35 8.65 23.25 -0.28
CA GLY A 35 8.00 22.70 0.91
C GLY A 35 6.53 23.10 1.01
N THR A 36 6.25 24.13 1.81
CA THR A 36 4.90 24.53 2.24
C THR A 36 3.91 24.70 1.08
N SER A 37 4.27 25.42 0.01
CA SER A 37 3.42 25.62 -1.17
C SER A 37 3.11 24.31 -1.92
N SER A 38 4.04 23.34 -1.93
CA SER A 38 3.86 22.06 -2.63
C SER A 38 2.95 21.08 -1.87
N PHE A 39 2.91 21.14 -0.53
CA PHE A 39 2.07 20.26 0.28
C PHE A 39 0.56 20.45 0.03
N GLY A 40 0.12 21.70 -0.22
CA GLY A 40 -1.28 21.98 -0.54
C GLY A 40 -1.78 21.28 -1.81
N LYS A 41 -0.89 20.92 -2.73
CA LYS A 41 -1.22 20.25 -4.00
C LYS A 41 -1.34 18.72 -3.87
N ARG A 42 -1.04 18.11 -2.72
CA ARG A 42 -0.96 16.64 -2.52
C ARG A 42 -2.31 15.96 -2.27
N ARG A 43 -3.29 16.21 -3.14
CA ARG A 43 -4.65 15.61 -3.07
C ARG A 43 -4.74 14.19 -3.63
N ASN A 44 -3.95 13.87 -4.66
CA ASN A 44 -3.96 12.54 -5.28
C ASN A 44 -3.22 11.53 -4.40
N LYS A 45 -3.85 10.39 -4.11
CA LYS A 45 -3.24 9.32 -3.30
C LYS A 45 -2.67 8.25 -4.20
N THR A 46 -1.40 7.92 -4.02
CA THR A 46 -0.74 6.83 -4.76
C THR A 46 -1.00 5.46 -4.14
N HIS A 47 -1.14 5.42 -2.81
CA HIS A 47 -1.33 4.20 -2.03
C HIS A 47 -2.73 4.08 -1.41
N ALA A 48 -3.36 2.93 -1.61
CA ALA A 48 -4.61 2.50 -1.00
C ALA A 48 -4.41 1.29 -0.07
N LEU A 49 -5.49 0.84 0.58
CA LEU A 49 -5.50 -0.35 1.43
C LEU A 49 -5.32 -1.62 0.60
N CYS A 50 -4.43 -2.50 1.04
CA CYS A 50 -4.21 -3.78 0.38
C CYS A 50 -5.15 -4.87 0.93
N ARG A 51 -5.90 -5.54 0.04
CA ARG A 51 -6.82 -6.63 0.38
C ARG A 51 -6.16 -7.79 1.16
N ARG A 52 -4.89 -8.11 0.88
CA ARG A 52 -4.19 -9.25 1.52
C ARG A 52 -3.67 -8.94 2.93
N CYS A 53 -3.14 -7.74 3.14
CA CYS A 53 -2.39 -7.42 4.37
C CYS A 53 -2.99 -6.29 5.20
N GLY A 54 -4.06 -5.64 4.73
CA GLY A 54 -4.72 -4.53 5.42
C GLY A 54 -3.93 -3.23 5.49
N SER A 55 -2.65 -3.22 5.10
CA SER A 55 -1.83 -1.99 5.14
C SER A 55 -2.11 -1.07 3.95
N LYS A 56 -2.00 0.26 4.16
CA LYS A 56 -2.08 1.30 3.12
C LYS A 56 -0.80 1.37 2.30
N ALA A 57 -0.53 0.31 1.53
CA ALA A 57 0.69 0.15 0.75
C ALA A 57 0.41 -0.36 -0.67
N TYR A 58 -0.85 -0.45 -1.08
CA TYR A 58 -1.22 -0.86 -2.42
C TYR A 58 -1.08 0.31 -3.39
N HIS A 59 -0.11 0.26 -4.30
CA HIS A 59 0.08 1.30 -5.30
C HIS A 59 -0.96 1.14 -6.42
N LEU A 60 -1.78 2.18 -6.62
CA LEU A 60 -2.93 2.12 -7.54
C LEU A 60 -2.48 1.96 -9.00
N GLN A 61 -1.61 2.84 -9.49
CA GLN A 61 -1.12 2.79 -10.88
C GLN A 61 -0.30 1.53 -11.19
N LYS A 62 0.67 1.20 -10.32
CA LYS A 62 1.53 0.01 -10.48
C LYS A 62 0.85 -1.31 -10.10
N SER A 63 -0.42 -1.25 -9.67
CA SER A 63 -1.23 -2.39 -9.23
C SER A 63 -0.52 -3.36 -8.28
N SER A 64 0.39 -2.87 -7.45
CA SER A 64 1.30 -3.70 -6.64
C SER A 64 1.44 -3.20 -5.20
N CYS A 65 1.51 -4.14 -4.25
CA CYS A 65 1.63 -3.80 -2.84
C CYS A 65 3.09 -3.73 -2.39
N GLY A 66 3.53 -2.53 -2.00
CA GLY A 66 4.87 -2.29 -1.46
C GLY A 66 5.13 -2.96 -0.11
N LYS A 67 4.11 -3.50 0.59
CA LYS A 67 4.28 -4.25 1.84
C LYS A 67 4.46 -5.73 1.58
N CYS A 68 3.44 -6.39 1.02
CA CYS A 68 3.32 -7.84 0.95
C CYS A 68 3.53 -8.44 -0.45
N GLY A 69 3.68 -7.62 -1.50
CA GLY A 69 3.89 -8.08 -2.88
C GLY A 69 2.62 -8.47 -3.65
N TYR A 70 1.40 -8.27 -3.11
CA TYR A 70 0.17 -8.51 -3.87
C TYR A 70 0.21 -7.76 -5.21
N PRO A 71 -0.04 -8.38 -6.39
CA PRO A 71 -0.76 -9.64 -6.63
C PRO A 71 0.08 -10.93 -6.61
N GLU A 72 1.41 -10.87 -6.45
CA GLU A 72 2.28 -12.06 -6.47
C GLU A 72 1.80 -13.15 -5.51
N LYS A 73 1.90 -14.41 -5.91
CA LYS A 73 1.46 -15.56 -5.09
C LYS A 73 2.24 -15.63 -3.77
N ARG A 74 3.57 -15.45 -3.83
CA ARG A 74 4.46 -15.47 -2.66
C ARG A 74 4.39 -14.13 -1.94
N LYS A 75 4.47 -14.16 -0.61
CA LYS A 75 4.57 -12.93 0.19
C LYS A 75 6.00 -12.38 0.10
N ARG A 76 6.12 -11.10 -0.26
CA ARG A 76 7.39 -10.37 -0.30
C ARG A 76 8.09 -10.36 1.07
N ARG A 77 9.34 -10.84 1.12
CA ARG A 77 10.20 -10.88 2.31
C ARG A 77 11.63 -10.57 1.87
N TYR A 78 12.37 -9.78 2.65
CA TYR A 78 13.78 -9.52 2.41
C TYR A 78 14.62 -9.89 3.62
N ASN A 79 15.83 -10.40 3.36
CA ASN A 79 16.72 -10.86 4.42
C ASN A 79 17.33 -9.73 5.25
N TRP A 80 17.60 -8.59 4.62
CA TRP A 80 18.14 -7.39 5.26
C TRP A 80 17.17 -6.73 6.26
N SER A 81 15.86 -7.04 6.25
CA SER A 81 14.88 -6.40 7.13
C SER A 81 14.37 -7.32 8.25
N ALA A 82 15.21 -7.56 9.27
CA ALA A 82 14.85 -8.43 10.41
C ALA A 82 13.60 -7.94 11.17
N LYS A 83 13.48 -6.63 11.43
CA LYS A 83 12.32 -6.05 12.13
C LYS A 83 11.02 -6.19 11.33
N ALA A 84 11.09 -6.11 10.00
CA ALA A 84 9.91 -6.33 9.16
C ALA A 84 9.47 -7.80 9.17
N LYS A 85 10.42 -8.75 9.14
CA LYS A 85 10.13 -10.18 9.30
C LYS A 85 9.41 -10.44 10.63
N ARG A 86 9.93 -9.95 11.76
CA ARG A 86 9.34 -10.16 13.09
C ARG A 86 7.89 -9.70 13.20
N ARG A 87 7.53 -8.55 12.61
CA ARG A 87 6.17 -8.00 12.68
C ARG A 87 5.13 -8.82 11.89
N ASN A 88 5.56 -9.56 10.87
CA ASN A 88 4.69 -10.24 9.91
C ASN A 88 4.90 -11.77 9.85
N THR A 89 5.75 -12.33 10.72
CA THR A 89 6.02 -13.75 10.75
C THR A 89 4.84 -14.52 11.33
N THR A 90 4.78 -15.83 11.04
CA THR A 90 3.84 -16.75 11.67
C THR A 90 4.05 -16.68 13.18
N GLY A 91 2.99 -16.48 13.95
CA GLY A 91 3.10 -16.23 15.40
C GLY A 91 2.49 -14.90 15.83
N SER A 92 2.64 -13.86 14.99
CA SER A 92 2.17 -12.50 15.30
C SER A 92 0.65 -12.32 15.27
N GLY A 93 -0.06 -13.18 14.53
CA GLY A 93 -1.52 -13.11 14.34
C GLY A 93 -2.31 -14.00 15.29
N ARG A 94 -3.60 -14.19 14.98
CA ARG A 94 -4.55 -14.94 15.84
C ARG A 94 -4.29 -16.45 15.95
N LEU A 95 -3.45 -17.03 15.07
CA LEU A 95 -3.12 -18.47 15.03
C LEU A 95 -4.30 -19.44 15.22
N ARG A 96 -5.51 -19.10 14.73
CA ARG A 96 -6.76 -19.83 15.03
C ARG A 96 -6.64 -21.35 14.81
N HIS A 97 -6.12 -21.74 13.66
CA HIS A 97 -5.92 -23.15 13.31
C HIS A 97 -4.75 -23.76 14.08
N LEU A 98 -3.56 -23.17 14.00
CA LEU A 98 -2.35 -23.72 14.63
C LEU A 98 -2.48 -23.87 16.15
N ARG A 99 -3.15 -22.95 16.85
CA ARG A 99 -3.40 -23.07 18.29
C ARG A 99 -4.22 -24.32 18.62
N VAL A 100 -5.22 -24.64 17.81
CA VAL A 100 -6.02 -25.87 17.98
C VAL A 100 -5.18 -27.10 17.64
N VAL A 101 -4.40 -27.05 16.56
CA VAL A 101 -3.51 -28.15 16.16
C VAL A 101 -2.51 -28.48 17.27
N TYR A 102 -1.84 -27.49 17.86
CA TYR A 102 -0.90 -27.75 18.97
C TYR A 102 -1.57 -28.34 20.21
N ARG A 103 -2.82 -27.95 20.49
CA ARG A 103 -3.62 -28.56 21.57
C ARG A 103 -3.97 -30.02 21.26
N ARG A 104 -4.38 -30.30 20.02
CA ARG A 104 -4.70 -31.67 19.57
C ARG A 104 -3.46 -32.55 19.53
N PHE A 105 -2.31 -32.01 19.10
CA PHE A 105 -1.03 -32.69 19.07
C PHE A 105 -0.64 -33.23 20.46
N ARG A 106 -0.74 -32.39 21.51
CA ARG A 106 -0.49 -32.83 22.91
C ARG A 106 -1.44 -33.93 23.39
N ASN A 107 -2.62 -34.00 22.79
CA ASN A 107 -3.64 -35.00 23.10
C ASN A 107 -3.62 -36.18 22.10
N GLY A 108 -2.57 -36.32 21.28
CA GLY A 108 -2.42 -37.42 20.32
C GLY A 108 -3.39 -37.41 19.15
N PHE A 109 -3.88 -36.23 18.74
CA PHE A 109 -4.88 -36.05 17.67
C PHE A 109 -6.16 -36.87 17.82
N ARG A 110 -6.52 -37.28 19.04
CA ARG A 110 -7.75 -38.04 19.32
C ARG A 110 -8.98 -37.36 18.71
N GLU A 111 -9.82 -38.15 18.05
CA GLU A 111 -11.09 -37.77 17.43
C GLU A 111 -12.22 -38.68 17.93
N GLY A 112 -13.48 -38.21 17.84
CA GLY A 112 -14.67 -39.03 18.11
C GLY A 112 -14.94 -39.42 19.57
N THR A 113 -13.99 -39.23 20.49
CA THR A 113 -14.19 -39.57 21.91
C THR A 113 -14.90 -38.46 22.68
N THR A 114 -15.93 -38.80 23.45
CA THR A 114 -16.56 -37.88 24.42
C THR A 114 -15.87 -37.98 25.78
N PRO A 115 -15.73 -36.87 26.53
CA PRO A 115 -15.22 -36.93 27.90
C PRO A 115 -16.13 -37.79 28.78
N LYS A 116 -15.55 -38.55 29.71
CA LYS A 116 -16.32 -39.33 30.69
C LYS A 116 -17.23 -38.38 31.48
N PRO A 117 -18.53 -38.67 31.62
CA PRO A 117 -19.42 -37.82 32.39
C PRO A 117 -18.96 -37.73 33.84
N LYS A 118 -19.06 -36.54 34.45
CA LYS A 118 -18.76 -36.35 35.87
C LYS A 118 -19.85 -37.04 36.70
N ARG A 119 -19.49 -37.97 37.57
CA ARG A 119 -20.42 -38.49 38.59
C ARG A 119 -20.56 -37.43 39.69
N ALA A 120 -21.79 -37.13 40.11
CA ALA A 120 -22.02 -36.27 41.27
C ALA A 120 -21.32 -36.90 42.48
N ALA A 121 -20.59 -36.09 43.26
CA ALA A 121 -20.01 -36.56 44.51
C ALA A 121 -21.16 -36.95 45.44
N VAL A 122 -21.25 -38.24 45.79
CA VAL A 122 -22.14 -38.69 46.85
C VAL A 122 -21.58 -38.10 48.14
N ALA A 123 -22.34 -37.26 48.83
CA ALA A 123 -21.96 -36.76 50.15
C ALA A 123 -21.66 -37.96 51.06
N ALA A 124 -20.51 -37.95 51.74
CA ALA A 124 -20.22 -38.96 52.74
C ALA A 124 -21.32 -38.89 53.80
N SER A 125 -22.09 -39.96 53.95
CA SER A 125 -23.03 -40.11 55.06
C SER A 125 -22.20 -40.12 56.35
N SER A 126 -22.33 -39.07 57.16
CA SER A 126 -21.83 -39.04 58.52
C SER A 126 -22.53 -40.17 59.29
N SER A 127 -21.79 -41.24 59.58
CA SER A 127 -22.20 -42.25 60.55
C SER A 127 -22.24 -41.61 61.94
N SER A 128 -23.32 -41.91 62.65
CA SER A 128 -23.76 -41.40 63.96
C SER A 128 -22.67 -41.26 65.02
#